data_AF-A0A1M6T2D1-F1
#
_entry.id   AF-A0A1M6T2D1-F1
#
_cell.length_a   1.000
_cell.length_b   1.000
_cell.length_c   1.000
_cell.angle_alpha   90.00
_cell.angle_beta   90.00
_cell.angle_gamma   90.00
#
_symmetry.space_group_name_H-M   'P 1'
#
loop_
_entity.id
_entity.type
_entity.pdbx_description
1 polymer ?
#
loop_
_entity_poly.entity_id
_entity_poly.type
_entity_poly.pdbx_seq_one_letter_code
_entity_poly.pdbx_strand_id
1 'polypeptide(L)'
;MWEKGGIIYALHRSIQRTHHVHVQWLCKTVIHYAAINAWRDRSRRRQKEISLEYLTEEKFYPLGTTDEYFEAPHEEHPITICGQAVILTNGKLAAVLLSLPQKNREIIFPYFFKNGLTMGEKFENQSMMRQVLK
;
A
#
# COMPACT_ATOMS: atom_id res chain seq x y z
N MET A 1 -26.04 38.71 52.89
CA MET A 1 -26.31 37.43 52.16
C MET A 1 -25.57 37.28 50.83
N TRP A 2 -24.81 38.27 50.33
CA TRP A 2 -24.16 38.21 49.01
C TRP A 2 -22.67 37.82 49.00
N GLU A 3 -21.97 37.89 50.14
CA GLU A 3 -20.52 37.60 50.19
C GLU A 3 -20.19 36.11 50.09
N LYS A 4 -21.07 35.22 50.59
CA LYS A 4 -20.81 33.78 50.60
C LYS A 4 -20.79 33.17 49.18
N GLY A 5 -21.56 33.72 48.25
CA GLY A 5 -21.54 33.30 46.84
C GLY A 5 -20.22 33.63 46.15
N GLY A 6 -19.70 34.85 46.34
CA GLY A 6 -18.45 35.30 45.71
C GLY A 6 -17.22 34.47 46.12
N ILE A 7 -17.15 34.08 47.39
CA ILE A 7 -16.04 33.24 47.91
C ILE A 7 -16.08 31.84 47.29
N ILE A 8 -17.27 31.25 47.12
CA ILE A 8 -17.43 29.93 46.50
C ILE A 8 -17.01 29.96 45.02
N TYR A 9 -17.43 30.98 44.26
CA TYR A 9 -17.02 31.12 42.86
C TYR A 9 -15.52 31.38 42.70
N ALA A 10 -14.92 32.18 43.59
CA ALA A 10 -13.48 32.42 43.59
C ALA A 10 -12.68 31.15 43.91
N LEU A 11 -13.14 30.36 44.91
CA LEU A 11 -12.53 29.09 45.28
C LEU A 11 -12.63 28.07 44.14
N HIS A 12 -13.81 27.91 43.54
CA HIS A 12 -14.04 27.03 42.40
C HIS A 12 -13.12 27.40 41.21
N ARG A 13 -12.98 28.68 40.90
CA ARG A 13 -12.10 29.16 39.81
C ARG A 13 -10.62 28.93 40.11
N SER A 14 -10.21 29.06 41.38
CA SER A 14 -8.84 28.76 41.81
C SER A 14 -8.53 27.27 41.62
N ILE A 15 -9.44 26.39 42.05
CA ILE A 15 -9.33 24.93 41.90
C ILE A 15 -9.29 24.52 40.41
N GLN A 16 -10.16 25.10 39.58
CA GLN A 16 -10.14 24.82 38.15
C GLN A 16 -8.82 25.26 37.50
N ARG A 17 -8.26 26.41 37.91
CA ARG A 17 -7.00 26.91 37.38
C ARG A 17 -5.81 26.02 37.80
N THR A 18 -5.75 25.58 39.06
CA THR A 18 -4.69 24.66 39.51
C THR A 18 -4.78 23.31 38.82
N HIS A 19 -5.99 22.76 38.66
CA HIS A 19 -6.20 21.53 37.91
C HIS A 19 -5.75 21.65 36.45
N HIS A 20 -6.09 22.76 35.78
CA HIS A 20 -5.68 23.01 34.40
C HIS A 20 -4.15 23.07 34.23
N VAL A 21 -3.45 23.76 35.14
CA VAL A 21 -1.97 23.82 35.11
C VAL A 21 -1.35 22.44 35.37
N HIS A 22 -1.93 21.67 36.29
CA HIS A 22 -1.44 20.33 36.61
C HIS A 22 -1.60 19.36 35.42
N VAL A 23 -2.75 19.38 34.76
CA VAL A 23 -3.00 18.58 33.53
C VAL A 23 -2.04 19.00 32.42
N GLN A 24 -1.82 20.30 32.20
CA GLN A 24 -0.84 20.77 31.22
C GLN A 24 0.58 20.27 31.50
N TRP A 25 1.01 20.28 32.76
CA TRP A 25 2.32 19.74 33.17
C TRP A 25 2.42 18.23 32.92
N LEU A 26 1.37 17.47 33.28
CA LEU A 26 1.30 16.03 33.02
C LEU A 26 1.42 15.73 31.53
N CYS A 27 0.60 16.39 30.70
CA CYS A 27 0.61 16.20 29.25
C CYS A 27 1.99 16.51 28.64
N LYS A 28 2.64 17.61 29.04
CA LYS A 28 3.99 17.95 28.59
C LYS A 28 5.01 16.87 28.95
N THR A 29 4.92 16.35 30.17
CA THR A 29 5.81 15.29 30.68
C THR A 29 5.63 14.00 29.87
N VAL A 30 4.38 13.57 29.66
CA VAL A 30 4.07 12.36 28.87
C VAL A 30 4.55 12.49 27.44
N ILE A 31 4.31 13.62 26.77
CA ILE A 31 4.77 13.86 25.39
C ILE A 31 6.31 13.85 25.32
N HIS A 32 6.99 14.45 26.30
CA HIS A 32 8.44 14.47 26.36
C HIS A 32 9.03 13.05 26.45
N TYR A 33 8.52 12.22 27.36
CA TYR A 33 8.99 10.85 27.49
C TYR A 33 8.60 9.98 26.28
N ALA A 34 7.42 10.18 25.70
CA ALA A 34 7.02 9.51 24.46
C ALA A 34 7.98 9.83 23.31
N ALA A 35 8.38 11.10 23.17
CA ALA A 35 9.36 11.53 22.16
C ALA A 35 10.74 10.89 22.38
N ILE A 36 11.23 10.84 23.64
CA ILE A 36 12.49 10.17 23.98
C ILE A 36 12.43 8.68 23.63
N ASN A 37 11.33 8.01 23.97
CA ASN A 37 11.15 6.59 23.69
C ASN A 37 11.10 6.30 22.19
N ALA A 38 10.40 7.13 21.41
CA ALA A 38 10.37 7.04 19.96
C ALA A 38 11.77 7.24 19.34
N TRP A 39 12.54 8.21 19.83
CA TRP A 39 13.91 8.44 19.37
C TRP A 39 14.83 7.24 19.68
N ARG A 40 14.74 6.68 20.89
CA ARG A 40 15.48 5.47 21.28
C ARG A 40 15.10 4.28 20.41
N ASP A 41 13.82 4.10 20.12
CA ASP A 41 13.37 3.00 19.26
C ASP A 41 13.89 3.14 17.83
N ARG A 42 13.81 4.35 17.27
CA ARG A 42 14.39 4.66 15.96
C ARG A 42 15.89 4.39 15.92
N SER A 43 16.61 4.75 16.97
CA SER A 43 18.06 4.50 17.08
C SER A 43 18.38 3.00 17.10
N ARG A 44 17.63 2.20 17.88
CA ARG A 44 17.77 0.73 17.88
C ARG A 44 17.46 0.10 16.52
N ARG A 45 16.44 0.59 15.80
CA ARG A 45 16.14 0.12 14.45
C ARG A 45 17.28 0.43 13.48
N ARG A 46 17.79 1.67 13.51
CA ARG A 46 18.94 2.09 12.71
C ARG A 46 20.21 1.27 12.94
N GLN A 47 20.43 0.76 14.16
CA GLN A 47 21.57 -0.13 14.43
C GLN A 47 21.46 -1.51 13.77
N LYS A 48 20.23 -1.94 13.42
CA LYS A 48 19.96 -3.19 12.71
C LYS A 48 19.71 -3.01 11.21
N GLU A 49 19.47 -1.77 10.79
CA GLU A 49 19.34 -1.40 9.39
C GLU A 49 20.73 -1.36 8.75
N ILE A 50 20.88 -2.02 7.60
CA ILE A 50 22.08 -1.99 6.79
C ILE A 50 21.90 -0.85 5.76
N SER A 51 22.95 -0.07 5.48
CA SER A 51 22.85 0.99 4.48
C SER A 51 22.61 0.40 3.09
N LEU A 52 21.80 1.09 2.28
CA LEU A 52 21.54 0.67 0.91
C LEU A 52 22.82 0.64 0.06
N GLU A 53 23.72 1.61 0.29
CA GLU A 53 25.04 1.69 -0.36
C GLU A 53 25.83 0.39 -0.15
N TYR A 54 25.91 -0.07 1.10
CA TYR A 54 26.56 -1.34 1.46
C TYR A 54 25.88 -2.54 0.79
N LEU A 55 24.54 -2.58 0.78
CA LEU A 55 23.78 -3.63 0.10
C LEU A 55 23.97 -3.64 -1.43
N THR A 56 24.21 -2.49 -2.06
CA THR A 56 24.43 -2.38 -3.51
C THR A 56 25.87 -2.70 -3.94
N GLU A 57 26.84 -2.42 -3.07
CA GLU A 57 28.25 -2.78 -3.28
C GLU A 57 28.46 -4.29 -3.09
N GLU A 58 27.81 -4.87 -2.10
CA GLU A 58 27.89 -6.30 -1.78
C GLU A 58 26.83 -7.08 -2.60
N LYS A 59 27.14 -7.32 -3.88
CA LYS A 59 26.33 -8.08 -4.88
C LYS A 59 25.93 -9.52 -4.49
N PHE A 60 26.10 -9.94 -3.24
CA PHE A 60 25.97 -11.33 -2.79
C PHE A 60 24.57 -11.69 -2.27
N TYR A 61 23.70 -10.71 -1.97
CA TYR A 61 22.32 -10.98 -1.57
C TYR A 61 21.35 -10.58 -2.68
N PRO A 62 20.72 -11.55 -3.38
CA PRO A 62 19.59 -11.23 -4.24
C PRO A 62 18.48 -10.65 -3.36
N LEU A 63 18.19 -9.36 -3.53
CA LEU A 63 17.17 -8.62 -2.77
C LEU A 63 15.75 -9.17 -2.99
N GLY A 64 15.57 -9.96 -4.04
CA GLY A 64 14.37 -10.75 -4.29
C GLY A 64 14.72 -12.22 -4.39
N THR A 65 13.96 -13.06 -3.71
CA THR A 65 13.81 -14.47 -4.11
C THR A 65 12.93 -14.46 -5.35
N THR A 66 13.52 -14.36 -6.53
CA THR A 66 12.80 -14.78 -7.73
C THR A 66 12.68 -16.29 -7.59
N ASP A 67 11.54 -16.74 -7.07
CA ASP A 67 11.21 -18.16 -7.00
C ASP A 67 11.24 -18.69 -8.44
N GLU A 68 11.93 -19.81 -8.66
CA GLU A 68 11.96 -20.53 -9.95
C GLU A 68 10.53 -20.81 -10.47
N TYR A 69 9.53 -20.75 -9.59
CA TYR A 69 8.11 -20.75 -9.93
C TYR A 69 7.71 -19.70 -11.00
N PHE A 70 8.41 -18.55 -11.08
CA PHE A 70 8.13 -17.50 -12.06
C PHE A 70 8.93 -17.64 -13.37
N GLU A 71 9.83 -18.62 -13.47
CA GLU A 71 10.62 -18.92 -14.69
C GLU A 71 9.91 -19.91 -15.63
N ALA A 72 8.61 -20.16 -15.46
CA ALA A 72 7.88 -20.97 -16.41
C ALA A 72 7.90 -20.31 -17.80
N PRO A 73 8.27 -21.01 -18.88
CA PRO A 73 8.17 -20.49 -20.24
C PRO A 73 6.70 -20.09 -20.49
N HIS A 74 6.42 -18.80 -20.50
CA HIS A 74 5.09 -18.32 -20.85
C HIS A 74 4.90 -18.55 -22.34
N GLU A 75 4.23 -19.64 -22.70
CA GLU A 75 3.85 -19.90 -24.08
C GLU A 75 2.91 -18.78 -24.54
N GLU A 76 3.37 -17.98 -25.49
CA GLU A 76 2.61 -16.89 -26.08
C GLU A 76 1.53 -17.47 -27.03
N HIS A 77 0.27 -17.23 -26.70
CA HIS A 77 -0.88 -17.66 -27.49
C HIS A 77 -1.52 -16.45 -28.18
N PRO A 78 -1.21 -16.20 -29.47
CA PRO A 78 -1.81 -15.11 -30.21
C PRO A 78 -3.27 -15.42 -30.56
N ILE A 79 -4.19 -14.51 -30.22
CA ILE A 79 -5.61 -14.59 -30.57
C ILE A 79 -6.03 -13.31 -31.29
N THR A 80 -6.89 -13.46 -32.30
CA THR A 80 -7.53 -12.32 -32.97
C THR A 80 -8.94 -12.10 -32.41
N ILE A 81 -9.19 -10.92 -31.84
CA ILE A 81 -10.48 -10.51 -31.28
C ILE A 81 -10.81 -9.10 -31.78
N CYS A 82 -12.02 -8.88 -32.32
CA CYS A 82 -12.43 -7.58 -32.90
C CYS A 82 -11.45 -7.01 -33.95
N GLY A 83 -10.71 -7.85 -34.68
CA GLY A 83 -9.66 -7.41 -35.61
C GLY A 83 -8.36 -6.93 -34.96
N GLN A 84 -8.23 -7.02 -33.63
CA GLN A 84 -7.00 -6.77 -32.87
C GLN A 84 -6.31 -8.09 -32.53
N ALA A 85 -4.99 -8.14 -32.71
CA ALA A 85 -4.16 -9.28 -32.29
C ALA A 85 -3.72 -9.10 -30.83
N VAL A 86 -4.00 -10.09 -30.00
CA VAL A 86 -3.78 -10.07 -28.54
C VAL A 86 -2.97 -11.30 -28.16
N ILE A 87 -1.87 -11.11 -27.43
CA ILE A 87 -1.02 -12.21 -26.96
C ILE A 87 -1.37 -12.52 -25.50
N LEU A 88 -1.80 -13.76 -25.25
CA LEU A 88 -2.07 -14.28 -23.92
C LEU A 88 -0.95 -15.21 -23.47
N THR A 89 -0.52 -15.10 -22.22
CA THR A 89 0.49 -16.00 -21.62
C THR A 89 -0.11 -17.32 -21.08
N ASN A 90 -1.44 -17.50 -21.14
CA ASN A 90 -2.15 -18.67 -20.63
C ASN A 90 -2.92 -19.40 -21.73
N GLY A 91 -2.46 -20.60 -22.09
CA GLY A 91 -3.07 -21.44 -23.13
C GLY A 91 -4.48 -21.93 -22.82
N LYS A 92 -4.82 -22.18 -21.55
CA LYS A 92 -6.18 -22.60 -21.16
C LYS A 92 -7.18 -21.46 -21.37
N LEU A 93 -6.80 -20.25 -20.96
CA LEU A 93 -7.62 -19.06 -21.18
C LEU A 93 -7.79 -18.78 -22.68
N ALA A 94 -6.72 -18.97 -23.45
CA ALA A 94 -6.75 -18.81 -24.89
C ALA A 94 -7.74 -19.77 -25.57
N ALA A 95 -7.69 -21.06 -25.20
CA ALA A 95 -8.60 -22.07 -25.73
C ALA A 95 -10.07 -21.79 -25.37
N VAL A 96 -10.35 -21.34 -24.15
CA VAL A 96 -11.71 -20.97 -23.71
C VAL A 96 -12.23 -19.76 -24.49
N LEU A 97 -11.40 -18.76 -24.74
CA LEU A 97 -11.83 -17.60 -25.53
C LEU A 97 -12.09 -17.98 -26.99
N LEU A 98 -11.31 -18.90 -27.56
CA LEU A 98 -11.49 -19.41 -28.92
C LEU A 98 -12.76 -20.27 -29.07
N SER A 99 -13.14 -21.04 -28.06
CA SER A 99 -14.35 -21.87 -28.09
C SER A 99 -15.65 -21.06 -27.97
N LEU A 100 -15.57 -19.81 -27.49
CA LEU A 100 -16.73 -18.93 -27.42
C LEU A 100 -17.15 -18.41 -28.80
N PRO A 101 -18.47 -18.28 -29.07
CA PRO A 101 -19.00 -17.61 -30.24
C PRO A 101 -18.49 -16.16 -30.34
N GLN A 102 -18.27 -15.68 -31.56
CA GLN A 102 -17.70 -14.36 -31.84
C GLN A 102 -18.39 -13.23 -31.04
N LYS A 103 -19.73 -13.17 -31.06
CA LYS A 103 -20.52 -12.16 -30.35
C LYS A 103 -20.24 -12.12 -28.84
N ASN A 104 -20.00 -13.28 -28.22
CA ASN A 104 -19.73 -13.35 -26.78
C ASN A 104 -18.28 -12.92 -26.48
N ARG A 105 -17.34 -13.26 -27.36
CA ARG A 105 -15.93 -12.85 -27.25
C ARG A 105 -15.78 -11.33 -27.33
N GLU A 106 -16.50 -10.71 -28.26
CA GLU A 106 -16.49 -9.25 -28.46
C GLU A 106 -17.12 -8.46 -27.30
N ILE A 107 -17.92 -9.11 -26.44
CA ILE A 107 -18.50 -8.50 -25.23
C ILE A 107 -17.60 -8.76 -24.01
N ILE A 108 -17.20 -10.02 -23.80
CA ILE A 108 -16.43 -10.45 -22.62
C ILE A 108 -15.04 -9.84 -22.64
N PHE A 109 -14.39 -9.81 -23.80
CA PHE A 109 -13.01 -9.33 -23.91
C PHE A 109 -12.85 -7.85 -23.48
N PRO A 110 -13.60 -6.88 -24.03
CA PRO A 110 -13.48 -5.50 -23.56
C PRO A 110 -13.98 -5.30 -22.13
N TYR A 111 -14.97 -6.06 -21.67
CA TYR A 111 -15.47 -5.96 -20.30
C TYR A 111 -14.39 -6.26 -19.25
N PHE A 112 -13.62 -7.35 -19.44
CA PHE A 112 -12.58 -7.73 -18.50
C PHE A 112 -11.22 -7.05 -18.77
N PHE A 113 -10.85 -6.87 -20.04
CA PHE A 113 -9.49 -6.45 -20.41
C PHE A 113 -9.38 -4.98 -20.86
N LYS A 114 -10.46 -4.33 -21.31
CA LYS A 114 -10.43 -2.93 -21.78
C LYS A 114 -10.83 -1.93 -20.69
N ASN A 115 -11.74 -2.32 -19.79
CA ASN A 115 -12.21 -1.44 -18.70
C ASN A 115 -11.35 -1.45 -17.44
N GLY A 116 -10.38 -2.36 -17.31
CA GLY A 116 -9.42 -2.39 -16.18
C GLY A 116 -8.35 -1.28 -16.21
N LEU A 117 -8.43 -0.32 -17.12
CA LEU A 117 -7.44 0.77 -17.28
C LEU A 117 -7.77 2.03 -16.48
N THR A 118 -8.93 2.11 -15.84
CA THR A 118 -9.28 3.21 -14.94
C THR A 118 -9.34 2.71 -13.51
N MET A 119 -8.39 3.19 -12.71
CA MET A 119 -8.20 2.97 -11.27
C MET A 119 -7.29 1.79 -10.86
N GLY A 120 -5.99 2.10 -10.75
CA GLY A 120 -5.31 1.93 -9.47
C GLY A 120 -4.67 0.59 -9.10
N GLU A 121 -4.74 -0.47 -9.90
CA GLU A 121 -4.09 -1.76 -9.55
C GLU A 121 -3.26 -2.33 -10.71
N LYS A 122 -2.12 -1.69 -10.95
CA LYS A 122 -0.93 -2.32 -11.57
C LYS A 122 -0.16 -2.93 -10.41
N PHE A 123 0.02 -4.24 -10.31
CA PHE A 123 1.28 -4.87 -10.75
C PHE A 123 1.19 -6.38 -11.02
N GLU A 124 0.09 -7.07 -10.68
CA GLU A 124 -0.04 -8.52 -10.90
C GLU A 124 -0.53 -8.90 -12.31
N ASN A 125 -1.39 -8.07 -12.92
CA ASN A 125 -1.97 -8.40 -14.24
C ASN A 125 -1.10 -8.01 -15.44
N GLN A 126 0.01 -7.29 -15.23
CA GLN A 126 0.93 -6.94 -16.31
C GLN A 126 1.72 -8.14 -16.87
N SER A 127 1.75 -9.27 -16.15
CA SER A 127 2.34 -10.52 -16.66
C SER A 127 1.42 -11.28 -17.64
N MET A 128 0.12 -10.94 -17.71
CA MET A 128 -0.84 -11.73 -18.49
C MET A 128 -1.11 -11.25 -19.91
N MET A 129 -0.76 -10.00 -20.24
CA MET A 129 -1.16 -9.36 -21.50
C MET A 129 -0.13 -8.34 -22.00
N ARG A 130 0.52 -8.63 -23.13
CA ARG A 130 1.17 -7.60 -23.97
C ARG A 130 0.33 -7.38 -25.22
N GLN A 131 -0.19 -6.16 -25.38
CA GLN A 131 -0.76 -5.72 -26.65
C GLN A 131 0.38 -5.29 -27.57
N VAL A 132 0.56 -5.98 -28.70
CA VAL A 132 1.43 -5.50 -29.78
C VAL A 132 0.60 -4.56 -30.63
N LEU A 133 0.66 -3.26 -30.32
CA LEU A 133 0.13 -2.21 -31.19
C LEU A 133 1.05 -2.11 -32.41
N LYS A 134 0.52 -2.36 -33.61
CA LYS A 134 1.06 -1.82 -34.87
C LYS A 134 0.29 -0.56 -35.23
#